data_AF-K9W743-F1
#
_entry.id   AF-K9W743-F1
#
_cell.length_a   1.000
_cell.length_b   1.000
_cell.length_c   1.000
_cell.angle_alpha   90.00
_cell.angle_beta   90.00
_cell.angle_gamma   90.00
#
_symmetry.space_group_name_H-M   'P 1'
#
loop_
_entity.id
_entity.type
_entity.pdbx_description
1 polymer ?
#
loop_
_entity_poly.entity_id
_entity_poly.type
_entity_poly.pdbx_seq_one_letter_code
_entity_poly.pdbx_strand_id
1 'polypeptide(L)'
;MQATEQNNITLPLHNWEALQQLEREKDYLSATYAECSAAAIAALPLVGYPAFIMFALAYKPLDQIQKLARLIKVMRLLLEEFEHLGVQIFPTLEVPEQRNPLDLFVRFPKKAHILMSIRSKGESQIVYNEAKEGLYVKRDKKGIKDWKPCPLVELADYTNWLTKNRQIFGMSSREVRNVPLTKVLILWKPTSIYNHRDELYTAIGSLKLLLLKRKGAAFLIPEEDIVKFIKAFLARYEEKEA
;
A
#
# COMPACT_ATOMS: atom_id res chain seq x y z
N MET A 1 0.25 -20.90 41.03
CA MET A 1 1.04 -19.97 40.20
C MET A 1 1.42 -20.71 38.93
N GLN A 2 0.64 -20.56 37.86
CA GLN A 2 0.97 -21.16 36.56
C GLN A 2 1.96 -20.22 35.87
N ALA A 3 3.14 -20.75 35.53
CA ALA A 3 4.13 -20.06 34.72
C ALA A 3 3.47 -19.70 33.38
N THR A 4 3.44 -18.41 33.07
CA THR A 4 3.00 -17.93 31.77
C THR A 4 4.06 -18.36 30.77
N GLU A 5 3.74 -19.35 29.91
CA GLU A 5 4.52 -19.62 28.71
C GLU A 5 4.63 -18.31 27.92
N GLN A 6 5.79 -17.66 28.01
CA GLN A 6 6.19 -16.63 27.06
C GLN A 6 6.40 -17.35 25.74
N ASN A 7 5.33 -17.52 24.97
CA ASN A 7 5.45 -17.80 23.55
C ASN A 7 6.33 -16.70 22.96
N ASN A 8 7.56 -17.04 22.59
CA ASN A 8 8.43 -16.17 21.81
C ASN A 8 7.74 -15.95 20.46
N ILE A 9 6.98 -14.86 20.34
CA ILE A 9 6.33 -14.48 19.10
C ILE A 9 7.43 -13.98 18.17
N THR A 10 7.82 -14.80 17.20
CA THR A 10 8.67 -14.36 16.09
C THR A 10 7.83 -13.48 15.18
N LEU A 11 8.18 -12.20 15.09
CA LEU A 11 7.51 -11.26 14.19
C LEU A 11 7.75 -11.66 12.72
N PRO A 12 6.79 -11.40 11.82
CA PRO A 12 7.03 -11.51 10.39
C PRO A 12 8.20 -10.64 9.95
N LEU A 13 8.77 -10.98 8.79
CA LEU A 13 9.83 -10.20 8.16
C LEU A 13 9.41 -8.73 8.02
N HIS A 14 10.24 -7.81 8.51
CA HIS A 14 9.93 -6.38 8.55
C HIS A 14 11.17 -5.51 8.39
N ASN A 15 10.95 -4.20 8.24
CA ASN A 15 11.99 -3.16 8.17
C ASN A 15 13.07 -3.45 7.12
N TRP A 16 14.32 -3.09 7.39
CA TRP A 16 15.43 -3.20 6.44
C TRP A 16 15.62 -4.61 5.87
N GLU A 17 15.37 -5.65 6.67
CA GLU A 17 15.47 -7.03 6.20
C GLU A 17 14.40 -7.35 5.14
N ALA A 18 13.15 -6.94 5.39
CA ALA A 18 12.09 -7.05 4.40
C ALA A 18 12.35 -6.22 3.15
N LEU A 19 12.91 -5.01 3.32
CA LEU A 19 13.26 -4.14 2.19
C LEU A 19 14.33 -4.80 1.30
N GLN A 20 15.37 -5.37 1.90
CA GLN A 20 16.41 -6.09 1.16
C GLN A 20 15.84 -7.30 0.42
N GLN A 21 14.90 -8.03 1.01
CA GLN A 21 14.25 -9.15 0.31
C GLN A 21 13.46 -8.66 -0.90
N LEU A 22 12.66 -7.59 -0.77
CA LEU A 22 11.93 -7.00 -1.88
C LEU A 22 12.87 -6.51 -3.00
N GLU A 23 14.02 -5.94 -2.63
CA GLU A 23 15.04 -5.49 -3.59
C GLU A 23 15.64 -6.66 -4.36
N ARG A 24 16.01 -7.75 -3.67
CA ARG A 24 16.48 -8.98 -4.32
C ARG A 24 15.42 -9.58 -5.24
N GLU A 25 14.16 -9.59 -4.82
CA GLU A 25 13.05 -10.07 -5.66
C GLU A 25 12.89 -9.21 -6.92
N LYS A 26 12.91 -7.88 -6.77
CA LYS A 26 12.86 -6.94 -7.90
C LYS A 26 14.03 -7.16 -8.85
N ASP A 27 15.24 -7.32 -8.32
CA ASP A 27 16.46 -7.49 -9.13
C ASP A 27 16.45 -8.83 -9.87
N TYR A 28 16.00 -9.90 -9.22
CA TYR A 28 15.81 -11.21 -9.85
C TYR A 28 14.78 -11.15 -10.99
N LEU A 29 13.62 -10.54 -10.75
CA LEU A 29 12.59 -10.37 -11.78
C LEU A 29 13.07 -9.48 -12.94
N SER A 30 13.85 -8.44 -12.64
CA SER A 30 14.43 -7.54 -13.64
C SER A 30 15.45 -8.25 -14.52
N ALA A 31 16.33 -9.07 -13.92
CA ALA A 31 17.29 -9.89 -14.65
C ALA A 31 16.58 -10.91 -15.56
N THR A 32 15.59 -11.62 -15.01
CA THR A 32 14.78 -12.60 -15.75
C THR A 32 14.07 -11.94 -16.94
N TYR A 33 13.47 -10.76 -16.72
CA TYR A 33 12.82 -9.99 -17.78
C TYR A 33 13.81 -9.56 -18.87
N ALA A 34 15.01 -9.10 -18.49
CA ALA A 34 16.05 -8.70 -19.42
C ALA A 34 16.54 -9.87 -20.28
N GLU A 35 16.78 -11.03 -19.66
CA GLU A 35 17.16 -12.26 -20.37
C GLU A 35 16.08 -12.73 -21.34
N CYS A 36 14.82 -12.81 -20.91
CA CYS A 36 13.70 -13.18 -21.77
C CYS A 36 13.52 -12.18 -22.94
N SER A 37 13.68 -10.89 -22.68
CA SER A 37 13.57 -9.85 -23.71
C SER A 37 14.71 -9.95 -24.73
N ALA A 38 15.94 -10.17 -24.28
CA ALA A 38 17.10 -10.36 -25.14
C ALA A 38 16.94 -11.61 -26.03
N ALA A 39 16.51 -12.73 -25.45
CA ALA A 39 16.25 -13.97 -26.19
C ALA A 39 15.12 -13.79 -27.22
N ALA A 40 14.04 -13.09 -26.87
CA ALA A 40 12.95 -12.79 -27.80
C ALA A 40 13.42 -11.91 -28.98
N ILE A 41 14.25 -10.91 -28.71
CA ILE A 41 14.83 -10.04 -29.75
C ILE A 41 15.73 -10.85 -30.69
N ALA A 42 16.61 -11.71 -30.15
CA ALA A 42 17.48 -12.56 -30.95
C ALA A 42 16.71 -13.59 -31.81
N ALA A 43 15.53 -14.03 -31.35
CA ALA A 43 14.69 -15.00 -32.05
C ALA A 43 13.78 -14.37 -33.13
N LEU A 44 13.52 -13.06 -33.09
CA LEU A 44 12.69 -12.34 -34.09
C LEU A 44 13.04 -12.67 -35.55
N PRO A 45 14.32 -12.62 -35.99
CA PRO A 45 14.68 -12.94 -37.38
C PRO A 45 14.56 -14.42 -37.73
N LEU A 46 14.46 -15.32 -36.74
CA LEU A 46 14.46 -16.78 -36.95
C LEU A 46 13.06 -17.39 -36.96
N VAL A 47 12.14 -16.89 -36.13
CA VAL A 47 10.80 -17.48 -35.95
C VAL A 47 9.64 -16.56 -36.31
N GLY A 48 9.83 -15.24 -36.42
CA GLY A 48 8.75 -14.31 -36.78
C GLY A 48 7.64 -14.20 -35.71
N TYR A 49 6.38 -14.41 -36.08
CA TYR A 49 5.18 -14.20 -35.24
C TYR A 49 5.17 -14.87 -33.83
N PRO A 50 5.75 -16.07 -33.61
CA PRO A 50 5.87 -16.68 -32.28
C PRO A 50 6.73 -15.87 -31.28
N ALA A 51 7.62 -15.00 -31.76
CA ALA A 51 8.38 -14.09 -30.88
C ALA A 51 7.47 -13.11 -30.12
N PHE A 52 6.29 -12.77 -30.68
CA PHE A 52 5.29 -11.97 -29.96
C PHE A 52 4.70 -12.70 -28.75
N ILE A 53 4.65 -14.04 -28.76
CA ILE A 53 4.18 -14.83 -27.61
C ILE A 53 5.22 -14.74 -26.48
N MET A 54 6.51 -14.81 -26.79
CA MET A 54 7.57 -14.59 -25.80
C MET A 54 7.56 -13.16 -25.24
N PHE A 55 7.29 -12.17 -26.10
CA PHE A 55 7.14 -10.77 -25.66
C PHE A 55 5.90 -10.56 -24.76
N ALA A 56 4.78 -11.24 -25.06
CA ALA A 56 3.57 -11.20 -24.24
C ALA A 56 3.77 -11.87 -22.87
N LEU A 57 4.57 -12.94 -22.79
CA LEU A 57 4.95 -13.57 -21.53
C LEU A 57 5.82 -12.64 -20.66
N ALA A 58 6.64 -11.79 -21.29
CA ALA A 58 7.46 -10.79 -20.61
C ALA A 58 6.66 -9.59 -20.04
N TYR A 59 5.38 -9.38 -20.40
CA TYR A 59 4.60 -8.25 -19.88
C TYR A 59 4.19 -8.41 -18.40
N LYS A 60 3.94 -9.63 -17.92
CA LYS A 60 3.58 -9.91 -16.52
C LYS A 60 4.69 -9.54 -15.51
N PRO A 61 5.97 -9.91 -15.71
CA PRO A 61 7.03 -9.49 -14.80
C PRO A 61 7.18 -7.97 -14.76
N LEU A 62 6.91 -7.24 -15.85
CA LEU A 62 6.99 -5.77 -15.86
C LEU A 62 6.02 -5.10 -14.87
N ASP A 63 4.75 -5.52 -14.81
CA ASP A 63 3.78 -4.97 -13.84
C ASP A 63 4.18 -5.29 -12.38
N GLN A 64 4.74 -6.49 -12.15
CA GLN A 64 5.24 -6.89 -10.84
C GLN A 64 6.48 -6.07 -10.44
N ILE A 65 7.45 -5.90 -11.34
CA ILE A 65 8.63 -5.04 -11.12
C ILE A 65 8.20 -3.62 -10.78
N GLN A 66 7.21 -3.05 -11.49
CA GLN A 66 6.69 -1.72 -11.19
C GLN A 66 5.98 -1.67 -9.83
N LYS A 67 5.24 -2.72 -9.43
CA LYS A 67 4.65 -2.81 -8.08
C LYS A 67 5.72 -2.84 -7.00
N LEU A 68 6.74 -3.70 -7.15
CA LEU A 68 7.85 -3.80 -6.21
C LEU A 68 8.63 -2.50 -6.12
N ALA A 69 8.94 -1.85 -7.24
CA ALA A 69 9.66 -0.58 -7.25
C ALA A 69 8.92 0.52 -6.46
N ARG A 70 7.59 0.59 -6.58
CA ARG A 70 6.74 1.51 -5.79
C ARG A 70 6.79 1.18 -4.31
N LEU A 71 6.63 -0.10 -3.98
CA LEU A 71 6.65 -0.59 -2.62
C LEU A 71 8.00 -0.31 -1.93
N ILE A 72 9.11 -0.67 -2.58
CA ILE A 72 10.49 -0.41 -2.13
C ILE A 72 10.69 1.09 -1.89
N LYS A 73 10.28 1.94 -2.84
CA LYS A 73 10.45 3.40 -2.71
C LYS A 73 9.68 3.95 -1.51
N VAL A 74 8.42 3.56 -1.31
CA VAL A 74 7.65 4.00 -0.14
C VAL A 74 8.25 3.44 1.14
N MET A 75 8.54 2.15 1.20
CA MET A 75 9.07 1.50 2.39
C MET A 75 10.41 2.09 2.82
N ARG A 76 11.34 2.29 1.88
CA ARG A 76 12.62 2.95 2.13
C ARG A 76 12.44 4.36 2.68
N LEU A 77 11.60 5.17 2.04
CA LEU A 77 11.29 6.53 2.49
C LEU A 77 10.76 6.54 3.94
N LEU A 78 9.91 5.57 4.29
CA LEU A 78 9.36 5.47 5.63
C LEU A 78 10.40 5.01 6.67
N LEU A 79 11.29 4.08 6.30
CA LEU A 79 12.36 3.64 7.19
C LEU A 79 13.36 4.77 7.45
N GLU A 80 13.87 5.41 6.39
CA GLU A 80 14.82 6.52 6.49
C GLU A 80 14.27 7.66 7.36
N GLU A 81 12.99 8.00 7.18
CA GLU A 81 12.38 9.13 7.90
C GLU A 81 12.00 8.78 9.35
N PHE A 82 11.53 7.56 9.62
CA PHE A 82 10.85 7.23 10.88
C PHE A 82 11.52 6.13 11.71
N GLU A 83 12.67 5.61 11.31
CA GLU A 83 13.42 4.60 12.07
C GLU A 83 13.70 5.04 13.51
N HIS A 84 14.02 6.32 13.71
CA HIS A 84 14.25 6.91 15.04
C HIS A 84 13.03 6.83 15.99
N LEU A 85 11.81 6.61 15.45
CA LEU A 85 10.58 6.41 16.22
C LEU A 85 10.30 4.93 16.54
N GLY A 86 11.20 4.01 16.17
CA GLY A 86 11.00 2.57 16.35
C GLY A 86 9.91 1.98 15.46
N VAL A 87 9.74 2.55 14.25
CA VAL A 87 8.72 2.09 13.31
C VAL A 87 8.95 0.62 12.91
N GLN A 88 7.86 -0.13 12.79
CA GLN A 88 7.85 -1.48 12.23
C GLN A 88 7.02 -1.48 10.95
N ILE A 89 7.65 -1.87 9.84
CA ILE A 89 7.04 -1.87 8.52
C ILE A 89 7.00 -3.29 7.98
N PHE A 90 5.79 -3.80 7.79
CA PHE A 90 5.52 -5.14 7.28
C PHE A 90 4.97 -5.02 5.85
N PRO A 91 5.76 -5.36 4.82
CA PRO A 91 5.31 -5.31 3.45
C PRO A 91 4.58 -6.58 3.01
N THR A 92 3.78 -6.48 1.95
CA THR A 92 3.19 -7.60 1.21
C THR A 92 2.48 -8.61 2.11
N LEU A 93 1.58 -8.12 2.98
CA LEU A 93 0.84 -9.00 3.87
C LEU A 93 -0.24 -9.75 3.11
N GLU A 94 -0.09 -11.07 3.04
CA GLU A 94 -1.09 -11.95 2.47
C GLU A 94 -2.28 -12.09 3.41
N VAL A 95 -3.45 -11.68 2.92
CA VAL A 95 -4.71 -11.82 3.64
C VAL A 95 -5.54 -12.88 2.91
N PRO A 96 -5.99 -13.94 3.60
CA PRO A 96 -6.86 -14.96 3.02
C PRO A 96 -8.07 -14.32 2.34
N GLU A 97 -8.53 -14.94 1.24
CA GLU A 97 -9.71 -14.53 0.46
C GLU A 97 -9.54 -13.21 -0.32
N GLN A 98 -8.44 -12.47 -0.12
CA GLN A 98 -8.14 -11.26 -0.87
C GLN A 98 -7.28 -11.58 -2.10
N ARG A 99 -7.64 -10.96 -3.23
CA ARG A 99 -6.90 -11.17 -4.49
C ARG A 99 -5.52 -10.51 -4.48
N ASN A 100 -5.39 -9.39 -3.79
CA ASN A 100 -4.15 -8.64 -3.69
C ASN A 100 -3.67 -8.68 -2.23
N PRO A 101 -2.36 -8.78 -1.98
CA PRO A 101 -1.82 -8.56 -0.64
C PRO A 101 -2.01 -7.08 -0.24
N LEU A 102 -2.02 -6.83 1.07
CA LEU A 102 -1.86 -5.47 1.59
C LEU A 102 -0.43 -5.02 1.34
N ASP A 103 -0.26 -3.83 0.77
CA ASP A 103 1.06 -3.37 0.35
C ASP A 103 1.96 -3.09 1.57
N LEU A 104 1.49 -2.31 2.56
CA LEU A 104 2.24 -2.04 3.79
C LEU A 104 1.32 -2.00 5.01
N PHE A 105 1.76 -2.62 6.09
CA PHE A 105 1.30 -2.33 7.45
C PHE A 105 2.43 -1.65 8.22
N VAL A 106 2.17 -0.43 8.68
CA VAL A 106 3.14 0.41 9.39
C VAL A 106 2.67 0.57 10.83
N ARG A 107 3.47 0.10 11.77
CA ARG A 107 3.22 0.19 13.20
C ARG A 107 4.21 1.15 13.83
N PHE A 108 3.70 2.20 14.44
CA PHE A 108 4.42 3.05 15.39
C PHE A 108 4.04 2.56 16.79
N PRO A 109 4.92 1.82 17.49
CA PRO A 109 4.58 1.22 18.77
C PRO A 109 4.02 2.25 19.75
N LYS A 110 2.88 1.93 20.37
CA LYS A 110 2.14 2.80 21.32
C LYS A 110 1.58 4.11 20.76
N LYS A 111 1.90 4.52 19.53
CA LYS A 111 1.47 5.81 18.95
C LYS A 111 0.33 5.67 17.96
N ALA A 112 0.56 4.92 16.88
CA ALA A 112 -0.41 4.78 15.80
C ALA A 112 -0.10 3.59 14.88
N HIS A 113 -1.09 3.13 14.15
CA HIS A 113 -0.96 2.07 13.16
C HIS A 113 -1.58 2.54 11.84
N ILE A 114 -0.95 2.20 10.73
CA ILE A 114 -1.33 2.65 9.39
C ILE A 114 -1.34 1.47 8.43
N LEU A 115 -2.49 1.20 7.81
CA LEU A 115 -2.59 0.31 6.65
C LEU A 115 -2.48 1.16 5.39
N MET A 116 -1.53 0.85 4.52
CA MET A 116 -1.37 1.56 3.26
C MET A 116 -1.61 0.62 2.10
N SER A 117 -2.41 1.09 1.15
CA SER A 117 -2.50 0.49 -0.17
C SER A 117 -2.01 1.46 -1.23
N ILE A 118 -1.02 1.05 -2.03
CA ILE A 118 -0.42 1.85 -3.09
C ILE A 118 -1.02 1.40 -4.42
N ARG A 119 -1.64 2.32 -5.15
CA ARG A 119 -2.34 1.99 -6.39
C ARG A 119 -2.03 3.00 -7.50
N SER A 120 -1.95 2.49 -8.72
CA SER A 120 -1.88 3.29 -9.94
C SER A 120 -2.89 2.76 -10.96
N LYS A 121 -3.51 3.65 -11.70
CA LYS A 121 -4.47 3.38 -12.79
C LYS A 121 -4.05 4.03 -14.12
N GLY A 122 -2.76 4.37 -14.23
CA GLY A 122 -2.20 5.10 -15.37
C GLY A 122 -2.66 6.55 -15.36
N GLU A 123 -2.62 7.20 -16.52
CA GLU A 123 -3.06 8.57 -16.74
C GLU A 123 -4.57 8.66 -16.53
N SER A 124 -4.96 8.94 -15.29
CA SER A 124 -6.35 8.90 -14.86
C SER A 124 -6.53 9.72 -13.59
N GLN A 125 -7.76 10.20 -13.40
CA GLN A 125 -8.18 10.90 -12.21
C GLN A 125 -9.13 10.03 -11.40
N ILE A 126 -8.92 9.97 -10.09
CA ILE A 126 -9.77 9.20 -9.19
C ILE A 126 -10.87 10.11 -8.67
N VAL A 127 -12.12 9.67 -8.88
CA VAL A 127 -13.34 10.37 -8.47
C VAL A 127 -14.03 9.53 -7.40
N TYR A 128 -14.34 10.15 -6.27
CA TYR A 128 -15.15 9.60 -5.21
C TYR A 128 -16.60 10.06 -5.38
N ASN A 129 -17.50 9.09 -5.47
CA ASN A 129 -18.93 9.31 -5.47
C ASN A 129 -19.46 9.04 -4.06
N GLU A 130 -19.88 10.10 -3.37
CA GLU A 130 -20.38 10.04 -2.01
C GLU A 130 -21.68 9.22 -1.90
N ALA A 131 -22.63 9.43 -2.80
CA ALA A 131 -23.93 8.74 -2.77
C ALA A 131 -23.80 7.22 -2.90
N LYS A 132 -22.78 6.74 -3.62
CA LYS A 132 -22.48 5.32 -3.79
C LYS A 132 -21.35 4.82 -2.91
N GLU A 133 -20.74 5.70 -2.11
CA GLU A 133 -19.51 5.44 -1.35
C GLU A 133 -18.45 4.72 -2.22
N GLY A 134 -18.31 5.15 -3.47
CA GLY A 134 -17.62 4.41 -4.52
C GLY A 134 -16.47 5.20 -5.14
N LEU A 135 -15.38 4.50 -5.48
CA LEU A 135 -14.29 5.07 -6.26
C LEU A 135 -14.47 4.76 -7.74
N TYR A 136 -14.20 5.76 -8.56
CA TYR A 136 -14.32 5.75 -9.99
C TYR A 136 -13.00 6.21 -10.62
N VAL A 137 -12.67 5.62 -11.76
CA VAL A 137 -11.52 5.99 -12.58
C VAL A 137 -12.03 6.79 -13.77
N LYS A 138 -11.70 8.07 -13.81
CA LYS A 138 -11.93 8.96 -14.94
C LYS A 138 -10.69 8.96 -15.83
N ARG A 139 -10.86 8.64 -17.11
CA ARG A 139 -9.80 8.71 -18.11
C ARG A 139 -10.17 9.69 -19.20
N ASP A 140 -9.18 10.40 -19.69
CA ASP A 140 -9.35 11.30 -20.81
C ASP A 140 -9.88 10.50 -22.01
N LYS A 141 -10.96 10.99 -22.61
CA LYS A 141 -11.65 10.39 -23.79
C LYS A 141 -12.29 9.01 -23.57
N LYS A 142 -12.18 8.39 -22.38
CA LYS A 142 -12.71 7.03 -22.10
C LYS A 142 -13.80 6.98 -21.02
N GLY A 143 -14.27 8.16 -20.58
CA GLY A 143 -15.35 8.30 -19.61
C GLY A 143 -14.94 7.94 -18.18
N ILE A 144 -15.95 7.73 -17.33
CA ILE A 144 -15.81 7.38 -15.92
C ILE A 144 -16.25 5.93 -15.73
N LYS A 145 -15.41 5.11 -15.08
CA LYS A 145 -15.72 3.70 -14.79
C LYS A 145 -15.56 3.40 -13.30
N ASP A 146 -16.38 2.49 -12.77
CA ASP A 146 -16.20 1.98 -11.41
C ASP A 146 -14.78 1.41 -11.24
N TRP A 147 -14.14 1.72 -10.11
CA TRP A 147 -12.90 1.04 -9.73
C TRP A 147 -13.25 -0.33 -9.13
N LYS A 148 -13.02 -1.39 -9.90
CA LYS A 148 -13.16 -2.79 -9.46
C LYS A 148 -11.80 -3.52 -9.48
N PRO A 149 -11.48 -4.33 -8.45
CA PRO A 149 -12.13 -4.36 -7.13
C PRO A 149 -12.02 -3.00 -6.42
N CYS A 150 -12.94 -2.71 -5.48
CA CYS A 150 -12.97 -1.42 -4.79
C CYS A 150 -11.88 -1.39 -3.69
N PRO A 151 -10.88 -0.50 -3.77
CA PRO A 151 -9.77 -0.49 -2.80
C PRO A 151 -10.20 -0.23 -1.36
N LEU A 152 -11.33 0.46 -1.15
CA LEU A 152 -11.84 0.77 0.18
C LEU A 152 -12.45 -0.45 0.87
N VAL A 153 -13.00 -1.39 0.09
CA VAL A 153 -13.48 -2.67 0.61
C VAL A 153 -12.28 -3.54 0.99
N GLU A 154 -11.30 -3.66 0.09
CA GLU A 154 -10.04 -4.38 0.37
C GLU A 154 -9.37 -3.85 1.65
N LEU A 155 -9.22 -2.54 1.80
CA LEU A 155 -8.64 -1.91 3.01
C LEU A 155 -9.45 -2.20 4.29
N ALA A 156 -10.78 -2.27 4.20
CA ALA A 156 -11.62 -2.63 5.35
C ALA A 156 -11.46 -4.12 5.71
N ASP A 157 -11.36 -4.99 4.73
CA ASP A 157 -11.15 -6.43 4.94
C ASP A 157 -9.77 -6.70 5.54
N TYR A 158 -8.71 -6.04 5.04
CA TYR A 158 -7.38 -6.10 5.64
C TYR A 158 -7.38 -5.63 7.10
N THR A 159 -8.11 -4.56 7.40
CA THR A 159 -8.25 -4.05 8.77
C THR A 159 -8.91 -5.09 9.68
N ASN A 160 -10.03 -5.68 9.22
CA ASN A 160 -10.73 -6.72 9.97
C ASN A 160 -9.85 -7.95 10.22
N TRP A 161 -9.09 -8.38 9.21
CA TRP A 161 -8.16 -9.48 9.34
C TRP A 161 -7.03 -9.16 10.33
N LEU A 162 -6.45 -7.97 10.25
CA LEU A 162 -5.37 -7.54 11.14
C LEU A 162 -5.81 -7.44 12.60
N THR A 163 -7.03 -6.95 12.86
CA THR A 163 -7.59 -6.93 14.23
C THR A 163 -7.77 -8.33 14.82
N LYS A 164 -8.12 -9.33 13.98
CA LYS A 164 -8.26 -10.74 14.38
C LYS A 164 -6.91 -11.45 14.55
N ASN A 165 -5.90 -11.06 13.77
CA ASN A 165 -4.59 -11.71 13.72
C ASN A 165 -3.49 -10.88 14.40
N ARG A 166 -3.88 -9.98 15.31
CA ARG A 166 -3.00 -9.01 15.97
C ARG A 166 -1.80 -9.62 16.68
N GLN A 167 -1.95 -10.84 17.19
CA GLN A 167 -0.90 -11.59 17.88
C GLN A 167 0.30 -11.89 16.98
N ILE A 168 0.09 -12.05 15.67
CA ILE A 168 1.17 -12.31 14.70
C ILE A 168 2.15 -11.12 14.68
N PHE A 169 1.65 -9.91 14.91
CA PHE A 169 2.45 -8.68 14.92
C PHE A 169 2.91 -8.29 16.33
N GLY A 170 2.78 -9.19 17.32
CA GLY A 170 3.16 -8.90 18.70
C GLY A 170 2.37 -7.73 19.32
N MET A 171 1.14 -7.50 18.86
CA MET A 171 0.27 -6.45 19.42
C MET A 171 -0.50 -6.98 20.61
N SER A 172 -0.45 -6.24 21.72
CA SER A 172 -1.25 -6.56 22.91
C SER A 172 -2.71 -6.14 22.72
N SER A 173 -3.63 -6.75 23.48
CA SER A 173 -5.04 -6.34 23.48
C SER A 173 -5.24 -4.87 23.92
N ARG A 174 -4.35 -4.34 24.77
CA ARG A 174 -4.36 -2.93 25.21
C ARG A 174 -3.97 -2.00 24.07
N GLU A 175 -2.93 -2.38 23.31
CA GLU A 175 -2.48 -1.61 22.15
C GLU A 175 -3.57 -1.51 21.10
N VAL A 176 -4.20 -2.61 20.72
CA VAL A 176 -5.27 -2.60 19.70
C VAL A 176 -6.49 -1.77 20.10
N ARG A 177 -6.78 -1.65 21.39
CA ARG A 177 -7.91 -0.84 21.87
C ARG A 177 -7.59 0.65 21.90
N ASN A 178 -6.37 1.00 22.26
CA ASN A 178 -6.01 2.38 22.59
C ASN A 178 -5.24 3.09 21.47
N VAL A 179 -4.54 2.34 20.62
CA VAL A 179 -3.73 2.89 19.54
C VAL A 179 -4.60 3.03 18.28
N PRO A 180 -4.68 4.23 17.69
CA PRO A 180 -5.47 4.46 16.49
C PRO A 180 -4.92 3.68 15.30
N LEU A 181 -5.82 3.06 14.55
CA LEU A 181 -5.55 2.41 13.28
C LEU A 181 -6.19 3.22 12.14
N THR A 182 -5.40 3.63 11.16
CA THR A 182 -5.90 4.38 9.99
C THR A 182 -5.64 3.64 8.69
N LYS A 183 -6.54 3.84 7.71
CA LYS A 183 -6.46 3.28 6.36
C LYS A 183 -6.08 4.38 5.39
N VAL A 184 -5.08 4.11 4.55
CA VAL A 184 -4.55 5.08 3.59
C VAL A 184 -4.50 4.44 2.21
N LEU A 185 -5.15 5.07 1.24
CA LEU A 185 -5.01 4.77 -0.18
C LEU A 185 -4.06 5.80 -0.79
N ILE A 186 -2.90 5.33 -1.24
CA ILE A 186 -1.87 6.13 -1.87
C ILE A 186 -2.04 6.02 -3.39
N LEU A 187 -2.17 7.16 -4.06
CA LEU A 187 -2.16 7.23 -5.51
C LEU A 187 -0.76 7.48 -6.02
N TRP A 188 -0.28 6.54 -6.83
CA TRP A 188 1.02 6.61 -7.48
C TRP A 188 0.89 7.23 -8.87
N LYS A 189 1.83 8.13 -9.21
CA LYS A 189 1.85 8.80 -10.51
C LYS A 189 1.88 7.77 -11.66
N PRO A 190 1.23 8.04 -12.80
CA PRO A 190 0.59 9.31 -13.20
C PRO A 190 -0.89 9.43 -12.77
N THR A 191 -1.37 8.61 -11.83
CA THR A 191 -2.74 8.73 -11.33
C THR A 191 -2.87 9.90 -10.37
N SER A 192 -3.91 10.72 -10.53
CA SER A 192 -4.17 11.91 -9.72
C SER A 192 -5.56 11.88 -9.08
N ILE A 193 -5.79 12.77 -8.10
CA ILE A 193 -7.10 12.93 -7.45
C ILE A 193 -7.89 13.96 -8.25
N TYR A 194 -9.15 13.66 -8.59
CA TYR A 194 -10.05 14.65 -9.18
C TYR A 194 -10.38 15.76 -8.16
N ASN A 195 -10.77 16.95 -8.58
CA ASN A 195 -11.17 17.99 -7.63
C ASN A 195 -12.59 17.71 -7.08
N HIS A 196 -12.74 17.69 -5.76
CA HIS A 196 -14.01 17.39 -5.08
C HIS A 196 -14.54 18.62 -4.34
N ARG A 197 -15.77 18.53 -3.83
CA ARG A 197 -16.31 19.55 -2.91
C ARG A 197 -15.47 19.61 -1.64
N ASP A 198 -15.29 20.82 -1.10
CA ASP A 198 -14.45 21.07 0.07
C ASP A 198 -14.87 20.27 1.32
N GLU A 199 -16.16 19.97 1.45
CA GLU A 199 -16.75 19.17 2.53
C GLU A 199 -16.23 17.73 2.59
N LEU A 200 -15.74 17.19 1.47
CA LEU A 200 -15.16 15.85 1.40
C LEU A 200 -13.70 15.83 1.86
N TYR A 201 -13.10 17.00 2.03
CA TYR A 201 -11.75 17.11 2.54
C TYR A 201 -11.76 17.35 4.05
N THR A 202 -10.74 16.82 4.70
CA THR A 202 -10.47 17.05 6.12
C THR A 202 -9.04 17.52 6.29
N ALA A 203 -8.83 18.41 7.27
CA ALA A 203 -7.52 18.92 7.58
C ALA A 203 -6.81 18.01 8.59
N ILE A 204 -5.58 17.60 8.29
CA ILE A 204 -4.67 16.95 9.23
C ILE A 204 -3.35 17.71 9.20
N GLY A 205 -3.07 18.45 10.28
CA GLY A 205 -2.02 19.47 10.27
C GLY A 205 -2.29 20.50 9.17
N SER A 206 -1.30 20.74 8.30
CA SER A 206 -1.43 21.63 7.13
C SER A 206 -1.97 20.94 5.87
N LEU A 207 -2.27 19.64 5.92
CA LEU A 207 -2.71 18.89 4.75
C LEU A 207 -4.23 18.87 4.62
N LYS A 208 -4.72 19.14 3.41
CA LYS A 208 -6.12 18.99 3.02
C LYS A 208 -6.29 17.65 2.30
N LEU A 209 -6.90 16.68 2.96
CA LEU A 209 -6.93 15.28 2.51
C LEU A 209 -8.35 14.82 2.24
N LEU A 210 -8.54 14.06 1.17
CA LEU A 210 -9.86 13.54 0.83
C LEU A 210 -10.21 12.36 1.75
N LEU A 211 -11.31 12.50 2.49
CA LEU A 211 -11.82 11.48 3.41
C LEU A 211 -12.85 10.61 2.69
N LEU A 212 -12.53 9.33 2.56
CA LEU A 212 -13.39 8.34 1.90
C LEU A 212 -14.18 7.57 2.94
N LYS A 213 -15.52 7.65 2.87
CA LYS A 213 -16.43 6.90 3.73
C LYS A 213 -16.92 5.68 2.94
N ARG A 214 -16.39 4.50 3.26
CA ARG A 214 -16.90 3.20 2.82
C ARG A 214 -16.33 2.12 3.74
N LYS A 215 -17.20 1.43 4.49
CA LYS A 215 -16.78 0.44 5.51
C LYS A 215 -15.72 1.02 6.47
N GLY A 216 -16.01 2.22 6.98
CA GLY A 216 -15.12 3.05 7.79
C GLY A 216 -14.43 4.15 6.99
N ALA A 217 -13.60 4.95 7.68
CA ALA A 217 -12.86 6.07 7.10
C ALA A 217 -11.52 5.61 6.50
N ALA A 218 -11.18 6.10 5.30
CA ALA A 218 -9.86 5.98 4.72
C ALA A 218 -9.42 7.31 4.10
N PHE A 219 -8.13 7.61 4.13
CA PHE A 219 -7.56 8.80 3.50
C PHE A 219 -7.07 8.48 2.10
N LEU A 220 -7.37 9.34 1.13
CA LEU A 220 -6.78 9.30 -0.20
C LEU A 220 -5.71 10.37 -0.31
N ILE A 221 -4.47 9.96 -0.56
CA ILE A 221 -3.33 10.88 -0.64
C ILE A 221 -2.48 10.60 -1.89
N PRO A 222 -1.84 11.62 -2.49
CA PRO A 222 -0.81 11.40 -3.50
C PRO A 222 0.49 10.87 -2.85
N GLU A 223 1.33 10.19 -3.63
CA GLU A 223 2.59 9.60 -3.13
C GLU A 223 3.54 10.62 -2.48
N GLU A 224 3.51 11.88 -2.93
CA GLU A 224 4.40 12.95 -2.46
C GLU A 224 4.06 13.47 -1.05
N ASP A 225 2.84 13.22 -0.57
CA ASP A 225 2.37 13.68 0.72
C ASP A 225 2.46 12.61 1.82
N ILE A 226 2.99 11.41 1.53
CA ILE A 226 3.08 10.29 2.49
C ILE A 226 3.76 10.72 3.80
N VAL A 227 4.97 11.30 3.72
CA VAL A 227 5.74 11.69 4.90
C VAL A 227 5.03 12.79 5.69
N LYS A 228 4.53 13.82 4.99
CA LYS A 228 3.79 14.93 5.62
C LYS A 228 2.54 14.42 6.33
N PHE A 229 1.81 13.49 5.70
CA PHE A 229 0.62 12.86 6.27
C PHE A 229 0.96 12.14 7.57
N ILE A 230 1.98 11.29 7.57
CA ILE A 230 2.34 10.50 8.75
C ILE A 230 2.80 11.42 9.88
N LYS A 231 3.63 12.42 9.62
CA LYS A 231 4.04 13.42 10.63
C LYS A 231 2.84 14.12 11.25
N ALA A 232 1.94 14.65 10.42
CA ALA A 232 0.76 15.36 10.88
C ALA A 232 -0.24 14.43 11.61
N PHE A 233 -0.33 13.18 11.17
CA PHE A 233 -1.18 12.17 11.81
C PHE A 233 -0.65 11.79 13.18
N LEU A 234 0.67 11.55 13.32
CA LEU A 234 1.30 11.22 14.61
C LEU A 234 1.19 12.39 15.60
N ALA A 235 1.47 13.62 15.16
CA ALA A 235 1.38 14.82 16.01
C ALA A 235 -0.02 14.97 16.64
N ARG A 236 -1.08 14.69 15.89
CA ARG A 236 -2.47 14.75 16.37
C ARG A 236 -2.77 13.84 17.56
N TYR A 237 -2.01 12.75 17.75
CA TYR A 237 -2.19 11.83 18.86
C TYR A 237 -1.21 12.07 20.01
N GLU A 238 -0.07 12.72 19.76
CA GLU A 238 0.79 13.22 20.84
C GLU A 238 0.11 14.35 21.62
N GLU A 239 -0.59 15.26 20.93
CA GLU A 239 -1.37 16.35 21.56
C GLU A 239 -2.55 15.87 22.43
N LYS A 240 -3.01 14.62 22.24
CA LYS A 240 -4.11 14.05 23.02
C LYS A 240 -3.68 13.34 24.29
N GLU A 241 -2.38 13.05 24.43
CA GLU A 241 -1.80 12.40 25.62
C GLU A 241 -1.11 13.41 26.56
N ALA A 242 -0.97 14.67 26.15
CA ALA A 242 -0.48 15.80 26.96
C ALA A 242 -1.63 16.52 27.69
#